data_AF-A0A0F3IHB5-F1
#
_entry.id   AF-A0A0F3IHB5-F1
#
_cell.length_a   1.000
_cell.length_b   1.000
_cell.length_c   1.000
_cell.angle_alpha   90.00
_cell.angle_beta   90.00
_cell.angle_gamma   90.00
#
_symmetry.space_group_name_H-M   'P 1'
#
loop_
_entity.id
_entity.type
_entity.pdbx_description
1 polymer ?
#
loop_
_entity_poly.entity_id
_entity_poly.type
_entity_poly.pdbx_seq_one_letter_code
_entity_poly.pdbx_strand_id
1 'polypeptide(L)' 'MLFFFRLREDDNKLCQSIRDGIMAESLIFANEDIVDLSIEALIKEVEQSSMNKQNLQITAKQSNSGFTFVNLNFEVLA' A
#
# COMPACT_ATOMS: atom_id res chain seq x y z
N MET A 1 14.38 -12.36 1.17
CA MET A 1 13.12 -12.86 1.73
C MET A 1 12.01 -12.41 0.81
N LEU A 2 11.44 -13.32 0.01
CA LEU A 2 10.36 -13.01 -0.94
C LEU A 2 9.01 -13.22 -0.26
N PHE A 3 8.16 -12.21 -0.30
CA PHE A 3 6.76 -12.32 0.09
C PHE A 3 5.95 -12.70 -1.15
N PHE A 4 5.14 -13.76 -1.05
CA PHE A 4 4.30 -14.23 -2.16
C PHE A 4 2.98 -13.46 -2.16
N PHE A 5 2.71 -12.74 -3.26
CA PHE A 5 1.46 -12.03 -3.49
C PHE A 5 0.58 -12.85 -4.44
N ARG A 6 -0.68 -13.10 -4.07
CA ARG A 6 -1.66 -13.67 -5.01
C ARG A 6 -2.35 -12.52 -5.75
N LEU A 7 -1.86 -12.25 -6.95
CA LEU A 7 -2.42 -11.23 -7.85
C LEU A 7 -3.76 -11.72 -8.39
N ARG A 8 -4.85 -10.97 -8.16
CA ARG A 8 -6.10 -11.09 -8.93
C ARG A 8 -6.30 -9.82 -9.74
N GLU A 9 -6.47 -9.95 -11.04
CA GLU A 9 -6.70 -8.85 -12.00
C GLU A 9 -7.92 -8.03 -11.56
N ASP A 10 -7.70 -6.76 -11.24
CA ASP A 10 -8.63 -5.62 -11.23
C ASP A 10 -7.92 -4.47 -10.47
N ASP A 11 -8.03 -3.26 -11.01
CA ASP A 11 -7.18 -2.09 -10.72
C ASP A 11 -7.14 -1.70 -9.22
N ASN A 12 -5.92 -1.44 -8.72
CA ASN A 12 -5.58 -1.06 -7.33
C ASN A 12 -5.92 -2.10 -6.25
N LYS A 13 -4.92 -2.91 -5.86
CA LYS A 13 -5.08 -4.03 -4.93
C LYS A 13 -4.78 -3.63 -3.49
N LEU A 14 -5.78 -3.73 -2.62
CA LEU A 14 -5.58 -3.79 -1.18
C LEU A 14 -4.98 -5.15 -0.79
N CYS A 15 -3.76 -5.14 -0.30
CA CYS A 15 -3.09 -6.31 0.23
C CYS A 15 -3.14 -6.26 1.75
N GLN A 16 -3.80 -7.24 2.37
CA GLN A 16 -3.73 -7.48 3.80
C GLN A 16 -2.77 -8.64 4.05
N SER A 17 -1.86 -8.48 5.00
CA SER A 17 -0.95 -9.55 5.44
C SER A 17 -0.92 -9.61 6.95
N ILE A 18 -0.88 -10.83 7.51
CA ILE A 18 -0.71 -11.06 8.96
C ILE A 18 0.58 -11.84 9.13
N ARG A 19 1.53 -11.29 9.88
CA ARG A 19 2.81 -11.95 10.19
C ARG A 19 3.26 -11.62 11.59
N ASP A 20 3.63 -12.64 12.37
CA ASP A 20 4.11 -12.48 13.75
C ASP A 20 3.14 -11.69 14.64
N GLY A 21 1.84 -11.88 14.42
CA GLY A 21 0.78 -11.11 15.10
C GLY A 21 0.61 -9.69 14.57
N ILE A 22 1.37 -9.24 13.57
CA ILE A 22 1.24 -7.91 12.98
C ILE A 22 0.36 -8.00 11.72
N MET A 23 -0.77 -7.30 11.73
CA MET A 23 -1.58 -7.03 10.55
C MET A 23 -1.05 -5.81 9.82
N ALA A 24 -0.76 -5.94 8.53
CA ALA A 24 -0.35 -4.85 7.66
C ALA A 24 -1.28 -4.74 6.45
N GLU A 25 -1.72 -3.52 6.16
CA GLU A 25 -2.51 -3.20 4.97
C GLU A 25 -1.68 -2.32 4.04
N SER A 26 -1.65 -2.65 2.75
CA SER A 26 -0.87 -1.90 1.76
C SER A 26 -1.52 -1.90 0.39
N LEU A 27 -1.34 -0.81 -0.34
CA LEU A 27 -1.65 -0.68 -1.76
C LEU A 27 -0.36 -0.80 -2.56
N ILE A 28 -0.44 -1.47 -3.71
CA ILE A 28 0.69 -1.65 -4.62
C ILE A 28 0.30 -1.12 -5.98
N PHE A 29 1.08 -0.18 -6.49
CA PHE A 29 0.89 0.45 -7.78
C PHE A 29 2.06 0.10 -8.70
N ALA A 30 1.80 -0.15 -9.99
CA ALA A 30 2.86 -0.11 -10.97
C ALA A 30 3.29 1.34 -11.16
N ASN A 31 4.60 1.59 -11.29
CA ASN A 31 5.11 2.97 -11.40
C ASN A 31 4.60 3.67 -12.66
N GLU A 32 4.28 2.92 -13.72
CA GLU A 32 3.70 3.44 -14.96
C GLU A 32 2.29 3.98 -14.77
N ASP A 33 1.50 3.41 -13.86
CA ASP A 33 0.11 3.82 -13.60
C ASP A 33 0.03 5.13 -12.80
N ILE A 34 1.10 5.49 -12.10
CA ILE A 34 1.18 6.66 -11.21
C ILE A 34 2.29 7.63 -11.61
N VAL A 35 2.77 7.55 -12.85
CA VAL A 35 3.89 8.36 -13.36
C VAL A 35 3.65 9.86 -13.24
N ASP A 36 2.38 10.28 -13.30
CA ASP A 36 1.96 11.68 -13.21
C ASP A 36 1.75 12.15 -11.76
N LEU A 37 1.90 11.26 -10.77
CA LEU A 37 1.73 11.56 -9.36
C LEU A 37 3.07 11.57 -8.64
N SER A 38 3.31 12.64 -7.86
CA SER A 38 4.38 12.61 -6.87
C SER A 38 4.00 11.67 -5.72
N ILE A 39 5.00 11.17 -4.98
CA ILE A 39 4.75 10.35 -3.79
C ILE A 39 3.88 11.08 -2.75
N GLU A 40 4.08 12.39 -2.57
CA GLU A 40 3.25 13.21 -1.69
C GLU A 40 1.80 13.30 -2.17
N ALA A 41 1.59 13.47 -3.47
CA ALA A 41 0.25 13.46 -4.06
C ALA A 41 -0.42 12.10 -3.90
N LEU A 42 0.30 11.00 -4.14
CA LEU A 42 -0.19 9.64 -3.93
C LEU A 42 -0.61 9.39 -2.49
N ILE A 43 0.18 9.82 -1.50
CA ILE A 43 -0.18 9.73 -0.08
C ILE A 43 -1.48 10.50 0.19
N LYS A 44 -1.59 11.73 -0.30
CA LYS A 44 -2.77 12.58 -0.10
C LYS A 44 -4.04 11.99 -0.72
N GLU A 45 -3.95 11.44 -1.93
CA GLU A 45 -5.07 10.75 -2.59
C GLU A 45 -5.54 9.55 -1.75
N VAL A 46 -4.58 8.77 -1.23
CA VAL A 46 -4.88 7.60 -0.39
C VAL A 46 -5.45 8.03 0.97
N GLU A 47 -4.96 9.11 1.57
CA GLU A 47 -5.50 9.71 2.80
C GLU A 47 -6.96 10.16 2.63
N GLN A 48 -7.29 10.75 1.48
CA GLN A 48 -8.64 11.22 1.16
C GLN A 48 -9.58 10.08 0.73
N SER A 49 -9.02 8.91 0.40
CA SER A 49 -9.80 7.75 0.02
C SER A 49 -10.52 7.11 1.22
N SER A 50 -11.61 6.41 0.95
CA SER A 50 -12.31 5.59 1.97
C SER A 50 -11.49 4.43 2.55
N MET A 51 -10.26 4.24 2.07
CA MET A 51 -9.36 3.17 2.52
C MET A 51 -8.61 3.56 3.80
N ASN A 52 -8.37 4.86 4.05
CA ASN A 52 -7.79 5.32 5.31
C ASN A 52 -8.88 5.49 6.38
N LYS A 53 -9.48 4.38 6.81
CA LYS A 53 -10.66 4.38 7.71
C LYS A 53 -10.40 4.93 9.11
N GLN A 54 -9.13 5.11 9.50
CA GLN A 54 -8.75 5.39 10.89
C GLN A 54 -7.71 6.51 11.05
N ASN A 55 -7.45 7.34 10.03
CA ASN A 55 -6.36 8.34 10.06
C ASN A 55 -5.02 7.71 10.48
N LEU A 56 -4.73 6.54 9.94
CA LEU A 56 -3.52 5.81 10.26
C LEU A 56 -2.33 6.45 9.54
N GLN A 57 -1.14 6.25 10.10
CA GLN A 57 0.08 6.79 9.53
C GLN A 57 0.39 6.09 8.20
N ILE A 58 0.23 6.82 7.10
CA ILE A 58 0.53 6.31 5.76
C ILE A 58 2.01 6.51 5.45
N THR A 59 2.63 5.48 4.88
CA THR A 59 3.99 5.58 4.34
C THR A 59 4.00 5.09 2.91
N ALA A 60 4.77 5.74 2.03
CA ALA A 60 4.93 5.31 0.65
C ALA A 60 6.40 5.11 0.30
N LYS A 61 6.69 4.05 -0.46
CA LYS A 61 8.04 3.74 -0.91
C LYS A 61 8.01 3.25 -2.36
N GLN A 62 8.74 3.96 -3.21
CA GLN A 62 9.02 3.52 -4.56
C GLN A 62 10.16 2.49 -4.55
N SER A 63 10.01 1.43 -5.35
CA SER A 63 11.01 0.40 -5.56
C SER A 63 11.60 0.50 -6.97
N ASN A 64 12.89 0.16 -7.10
CA ASN A 64 13.58 0.05 -8.38
C ASN A 64 13.03 -1.09 -9.26
N SER A 65 12.19 -1.96 -8.70
CA SER A 65 11.52 -3.05 -9.42
C SER A 65 10.28 -2.59 -10.22
N GLY A 66 10.03 -1.29 -10.33
CA GLY A 66 8.90 -0.75 -11.10
C GLY A 66 7.58 -0.66 -10.34
N PHE A 67 7.60 -0.79 -9.01
CA PHE A 67 6.39 -0.72 -8.17
C PHE A 67 6.54 0.30 -7.05
N THR A 68 5.42 0.90 -6.65
CA THR A 68 5.30 1.76 -5.48
C THR A 68 4.36 1.12 -4.47
N PHE A 69 4.84 1.05 -3.22
CA PHE A 69 4.13 0.47 -2.10
C PHE A 69 3.63 1.60 -1.20
N VAL A 70 2.34 1.62 -0.90
CA VAL A 70 1.73 2.53 0.06
C VAL A 70 1.19 1.71 1.22
N ASN A 71 1.83 1.80 2.38
CA ASN A 71 1.40 1.10 3.59
C ASN A 71 0.43 1.98 4.36
N LEU A 72 -0.73 1.41 4.68
CA LEU A 72 -1.84 2.08 5.37
C LEU A 72 -1.80 1.83 6.88
N ASN A 73 -1.36 0.64 7.30
CA ASN A 73 -1.41 0.24 8.70
C ASN A 73 -0.36 -0.82 9.06
N PHE A 74 0.04 -0.82 10.33
CA PHE A 74 0.76 -1.90 11.00
C PHE A 74 0.20 -2.03 12.43
N GLU A 75 -0.71 -2.97 12.64
CA GLU A 75 -1.32 -3.24 13.96
C GLU A 75 -0.79 -4.54 14.54
N VAL A 76 -0.38 -4.51 15.82
CA VAL A 76 -0.15 -5.75 16.57
C VAL A 76 -1.52 -6.27 17.03
N LEU A 77 -1.90 -7.43 16.50
CA LEU A 77 -3.02 -8.23 16.99
C LEU A 77 -2.63 -8.77 18.38
N ALA A 78 -3.25 -8.19 19.41
CA ALA A 78 -3.11 -8.62 20.80
C ALA A 78 -3.80 -9.96 21.07
#